data_AF-A0A8S3UXR7-F1
#
_entry.id   AF-A0A8S3UXR7-F1
#
_cell.length_a   1.000
_cell.length_b   1.000
_cell.length_c   1.000
_cell.angle_alpha   90.00
_cell.angle_beta   90.00
_cell.angle_gamma   90.00
#
_symmetry.space_group_name_H-M   'P 1'
#
loop_
_entity.id
_entity.type
_entity.pdbx_description
1 polymer ?
#
loop_
_entity_poly.entity_id
_entity_poly.type
_entity_poly.pdbx_seq_one_letter_code
_entity_poly.pdbx_strand_id
1 'polypeptide(L)'
;MEDHTRCSDTDDPLDSFKLPKGKGGVSILWPSKWSSKIKKLKDGNERVIAVNITATNDICLINAYMPTHTTNSQHEYMECLDIISDIIQKYENTHKIVLAGDLNGTLQTSRANKHDKILRQFTGDVNLTTGVEIENTHTFFHHAGNSSSQIDYILVQDKNLVAEYKIEDKSSANTSAHTIVKMEITCQMTNTRYSSKKNNKAKFKMLWEQIDKESYNNAIQQDINLIEQEKDVNIQLKVLMETLNKAGKRSVPTKLLQTKGPKWKASPEVLIILKSCREIYKKWQDIGKPKEHHLAIELRNEKKKLRSKQRAEYAIDRQTFYKQMIDNPNTQFFYRLINRGRSNNRTTTNCLKIDGEYICCIKSMQNSAKALYKRP
;
A
#
# COMPACT_ATOMS: atom_id res chain seq x y z
N MET A 1 -28.41 19.64 20.29
CA MET A 1 -27.79 19.44 18.97
C MET A 1 -26.30 19.46 19.21
N GLU A 2 -25.67 18.30 19.20
CA GLU A 2 -24.25 18.16 19.49
C GLU A 2 -23.44 18.68 18.30
N ASP A 3 -22.55 19.64 18.60
CA ASP A 3 -21.66 20.28 17.66
C ASP A 3 -20.52 19.31 17.31
N HIS A 4 -20.70 18.58 16.21
CA HIS A 4 -19.70 17.64 15.69
C HIS A 4 -18.61 18.41 14.93
N THR A 5 -17.64 18.91 15.69
CA THR A 5 -16.41 19.53 15.21
C THR A 5 -15.65 18.61 14.24
N ARG A 6 -15.23 19.19 13.10
CA ARG A 6 -14.67 18.49 11.94
C ARG A 6 -13.20 18.12 12.17
N CYS A 7 -12.82 17.05 11.50
CA CYS A 7 -11.50 16.43 11.47
C CYS A 7 -10.50 17.28 10.68
N SER A 8 -9.59 17.99 11.32
CA SER A 8 -8.36 18.48 10.69
C SER A 8 -7.15 17.90 11.42
N ASP A 9 -6.15 17.43 10.67
CA ASP A 9 -4.89 16.88 11.21
C ASP A 9 -3.97 18.04 11.67
N THR A 10 -4.52 18.96 12.46
CA THR A 10 -3.82 20.14 13.01
C THR A 10 -3.15 19.84 14.34
N ASP A 11 -3.55 18.75 15.00
CA ASP A 11 -3.11 18.36 16.35
C ASP A 11 -2.10 17.19 16.36
N ASP A 12 -1.58 16.80 15.19
CA ASP A 12 -0.45 15.89 15.14
C ASP A 12 0.72 16.56 15.89
N PRO A 13 1.35 15.91 16.89
CA PRO A 13 2.48 16.50 17.60
C PRO A 13 3.51 16.93 16.57
N LEU A 14 3.74 18.24 16.49
CA LEU A 14 4.65 18.85 15.52
C LEU A 14 6.03 18.23 15.72
N ASP A 15 6.35 17.22 14.93
CA ASP A 15 7.67 16.61 14.91
C ASP A 15 8.62 17.73 14.49
N SER A 16 9.51 18.15 15.39
CA SER A 16 10.52 19.20 15.10
C SER A 16 11.40 18.84 13.91
N PHE A 17 11.34 17.59 13.46
CA PHE A 17 12.01 17.04 12.30
C PHE A 17 11.04 16.81 11.13
N LYS A 18 11.14 17.66 10.09
CA LYS A 18 10.55 17.36 8.78
C LYS A 18 11.38 16.25 8.12
N LEU A 19 10.86 15.02 8.10
CA LEU A 19 11.34 14.00 7.16
C LEU A 19 11.44 14.62 5.76
N PRO A 20 12.38 14.21 4.90
CA PRO A 20 12.19 14.41 3.46
C PRO A 20 10.87 13.69 3.13
N LYS A 21 9.78 14.45 3.07
CA LYS A 21 8.49 13.94 2.64
C LYS A 21 8.76 13.35 1.27
N GLY A 22 8.60 12.03 1.13
CA GLY A 22 8.49 11.45 -0.20
C GLY A 22 7.48 12.31 -0.95
N LYS A 23 7.79 12.71 -2.18
CA LYS A 23 6.81 13.44 -3.00
C LYS A 23 5.54 12.59 -2.96
N GLY A 24 4.44 13.18 -2.47
CA GLY A 24 3.14 12.51 -2.48
C GLY A 24 2.79 12.08 -3.90
N GLY A 25 1.77 11.25 -4.04
CA GLY A 25 1.28 10.92 -5.38
C GLY A 25 0.32 9.75 -5.39
N VAL A 26 -0.20 9.50 -6.58
CA VAL A 26 -1.16 8.44 -6.85
C VAL A 26 -0.49 7.25 -7.54
N SER A 27 -1.09 6.08 -7.38
CA SER A 27 -0.67 4.87 -8.09
C SER A 27 -1.89 4.04 -8.49
N ILE A 28 -1.82 3.38 -9.64
CA ILE A 28 -2.80 2.38 -10.06
C ILE A 28 -2.05 1.06 -10.14
N LEU A 29 -2.54 0.06 -9.40
CA LEU A 29 -1.94 -1.27 -9.32
C LEU A 29 -2.89 -2.26 -9.99
N TRP A 30 -2.34 -3.20 -10.76
CA TRP A 30 -3.12 -4.26 -11.38
C TRP A 30 -2.38 -5.61 -11.37
N PRO A 31 -3.11 -6.74 -11.35
CA PRO A 31 -2.50 -8.05 -11.49
C PRO A 31 -1.84 -8.21 -12.87
N SER A 32 -0.71 -8.93 -12.92
CA SER A 32 0.08 -9.11 -14.15
C SER A 32 -0.69 -9.69 -15.34
N LYS A 33 -1.74 -10.48 -15.08
CA LYS A 33 -2.62 -11.03 -16.12
C LYS A 33 -3.35 -9.95 -16.93
N TRP A 34 -3.52 -8.74 -16.38
CA TRP A 34 -4.18 -7.61 -17.04
C TRP A 34 -3.22 -6.69 -17.80
N SER A 35 -1.90 -6.92 -17.72
CA SER A 35 -0.90 -6.01 -18.31
C SER A 35 -1.00 -5.83 -19.82
N SER A 36 -1.60 -6.77 -20.55
CA SER A 36 -1.85 -6.63 -22.00
C SER A 36 -3.09 -5.78 -22.32
N LYS A 37 -3.96 -5.57 -21.34
CA LYS A 37 -5.23 -4.83 -21.47
C LYS A 37 -5.14 -3.43 -20.90
N ILE A 38 -4.15 -3.14 -20.06
CA ILE A 38 -4.00 -1.84 -19.41
C ILE A 38 -2.87 -1.07 -20.06
N LYS A 39 -3.17 0.14 -20.53
CA LYS A 39 -2.19 1.08 -21.08
C LYS A 39 -2.21 2.37 -20.27
N LYS A 40 -1.04 2.83 -19.84
CA LYS A 40 -0.90 4.14 -19.19
C LYS A 40 -1.23 5.25 -20.19
N LEU A 41 -2.08 6.19 -19.81
CA LEU A 41 -2.33 7.42 -20.56
C LEU A 41 -1.26 8.45 -20.22
N LYS A 42 -0.94 9.35 -21.16
CA LYS A 42 0.10 10.37 -20.96
C LYS A 42 -0.41 11.57 -20.16
N ASP A 43 -1.72 11.70 -20.04
CA ASP A 43 -2.42 12.78 -19.37
C ASP A 43 -2.33 12.65 -17.83
N GLY A 44 -2.46 13.78 -17.15
CA GLY A 44 -2.35 13.89 -15.70
C GLY A 44 -1.01 14.45 -15.20
N ASN A 45 -0.79 14.36 -13.89
CA ASN A 45 0.40 14.87 -13.18
C ASN A 45 0.73 13.96 -11.97
N GLU A 46 1.46 14.44 -10.97
CA GLU A 46 1.76 13.66 -9.75
C GLU A 46 0.53 13.29 -8.90
N ARG A 47 -0.56 14.05 -9.00
CA ARG A 47 -1.80 13.88 -8.21
C ARG A 47 -2.92 13.19 -8.98
N VAL A 48 -2.89 13.25 -10.31
CA VAL A 48 -3.90 12.67 -11.20
C VAL A 48 -3.20 11.78 -12.21
N ILE A 49 -3.55 10.50 -12.27
CA ILE A 49 -3.05 9.58 -13.30
C ILE A 49 -4.22 8.84 -13.94
N ALA A 50 -4.10 8.54 -15.23
CA ALA A 50 -5.12 7.79 -15.94
C ALA A 50 -4.54 6.58 -16.69
N VAL A 51 -5.36 5.54 -16.81
CA VAL A 51 -5.06 4.35 -17.63
C VAL A 51 -6.27 4.02 -18.51
N ASN A 52 -5.99 3.52 -19.72
CA ASN A 52 -7.00 2.85 -20.54
C ASN A 52 -7.01 1.36 -20.21
N ILE A 53 -8.20 0.83 -19.91
CA ILE A 53 -8.48 -0.60 -19.82
C ILE A 53 -9.22 -1.01 -21.11
N THR A 54 -8.53 -1.78 -21.96
CA THR A 54 -9.07 -2.22 -23.24
C THR A 54 -10.22 -3.22 -23.06
N ALA A 55 -11.40 -2.85 -23.50
CA ALA A 55 -12.65 -3.59 -23.40
C ALA A 55 -13.49 -3.39 -24.67
N THR A 56 -14.72 -3.91 -24.74
CA THR A 56 -15.63 -3.68 -25.89
C THR A 56 -15.94 -2.18 -26.00
N ASN A 57 -16.19 -1.56 -24.85
CA ASN A 57 -16.12 -0.11 -24.66
C ASN A 57 -14.94 0.12 -23.73
N ASP A 58 -13.87 0.73 -24.23
CA ASP A 58 -12.67 1.00 -23.44
C ASP A 58 -13.03 1.81 -22.18
N ILE A 59 -12.30 1.59 -21.08
CA ILE A 59 -12.53 2.29 -19.82
C ILE A 59 -11.35 3.21 -19.53
N CYS A 60 -11.62 4.49 -19.34
CA CYS A 60 -10.67 5.44 -18.80
C CYS A 60 -10.79 5.46 -17.28
N LEU A 61 -9.83 4.84 -16.59
CA LEU A 61 -9.73 4.86 -15.13
C LEU A 61 -8.78 5.98 -14.71
N ILE A 62 -9.33 6.99 -14.06
CA ILE A 62 -8.62 8.14 -13.50
C ILE A 62 -8.48 7.91 -11.99
N ASN A 63 -7.27 8.01 -11.45
CA ASN A 63 -7.02 8.00 -10.01
C ASN A 63 -6.49 9.37 -9.58
N ALA A 64 -7.10 9.97 -8.57
CA ALA A 64 -6.78 11.31 -8.08
C ALA A 64 -6.51 11.34 -6.57
N TYR A 65 -5.57 12.20 -6.15
CA TYR A 65 -5.35 12.58 -4.76
C TYR A 65 -5.40 14.10 -4.62
N MET A 66 -6.58 14.59 -4.27
CA MET A 66 -6.90 16.01 -4.30
C MET A 66 -6.26 16.78 -3.13
N PRO A 67 -5.91 18.06 -3.30
CA PRO A 67 -5.37 18.88 -2.21
C PRO A 67 -6.32 19.02 -1.00
N THR A 68 -5.77 18.92 0.20
CA THR A 68 -6.47 19.17 1.46
C THR A 68 -6.57 20.67 1.75
N HIS A 69 -7.55 21.08 2.57
CA HIS A 69 -7.72 22.48 2.98
C HIS A 69 -6.46 23.08 3.64
N THR A 70 -5.79 23.98 2.92
CA THR A 70 -4.69 24.83 3.39
C THR A 70 -4.85 26.23 2.80
N THR A 71 -4.05 27.20 3.25
CA THR A 71 -4.21 28.62 2.91
C THR A 71 -4.23 28.92 1.40
N ASN A 72 -3.63 28.04 0.57
CA ASN A 72 -3.62 28.13 -0.91
C ASN A 72 -4.31 26.94 -1.61
N SER A 73 -4.93 26.01 -0.88
CA SER A 73 -5.37 24.74 -1.45
C SER A 73 -6.47 24.87 -2.49
N GLN A 74 -7.27 25.95 -2.45
CA GLN A 74 -8.40 26.10 -3.36
C GLN A 74 -7.95 26.21 -4.82
N HIS A 75 -6.85 26.93 -5.08
CA HIS A 75 -6.32 27.05 -6.44
C HIS A 75 -5.78 25.71 -6.94
N GLU A 76 -4.93 25.04 -6.14
CA GLU A 76 -4.42 23.70 -6.47
C GLU A 76 -5.55 22.68 -6.66
N TYR A 77 -6.63 22.81 -5.89
CA TYR A 77 -7.80 21.93 -5.98
C TYR A 77 -8.54 22.13 -7.31
N MET A 78 -8.75 23.39 -7.71
CA MET A 78 -9.34 23.73 -9.02
C MET A 78 -8.45 23.26 -10.17
N GLU A 79 -7.14 23.50 -10.10
CA GLU A 79 -6.19 23.01 -11.13
C GLU A 79 -6.25 21.49 -11.29
N CYS A 80 -6.36 20.75 -10.17
CA CYS A 80 -6.52 19.29 -10.24
C CYS A 80 -7.85 18.89 -10.88
N LEU A 81 -8.94 19.62 -10.62
CA LEU A 81 -10.23 19.39 -11.28
C LEU A 81 -10.20 19.73 -12.77
N ASP A 82 -9.52 20.80 -13.16
CA ASP A 82 -9.34 21.18 -14.57
C ASP A 82 -8.59 20.07 -15.33
N ILE A 83 -7.53 19.51 -14.74
CA ILE A 83 -6.82 18.36 -15.31
C ILE A 83 -7.74 17.13 -15.45
N ILE A 84 -8.57 16.84 -14.44
CA ILE A 84 -9.52 15.73 -14.53
C ILE A 84 -10.56 16.03 -15.63
N SER A 85 -11.07 17.25 -15.71
CA SER A 85 -12.00 17.72 -16.74
C SER A 85 -11.45 17.52 -18.14
N ASP A 86 -10.21 17.95 -18.39
CA ASP A 86 -9.51 17.79 -19.67
C ASP A 86 -9.39 16.31 -20.08
N ILE A 87 -9.06 15.43 -19.11
CA ILE A 87 -9.01 13.98 -19.35
C ILE A 87 -10.41 13.46 -19.71
N ILE A 88 -11.45 13.86 -18.97
CA ILE A 88 -12.83 13.43 -19.23
C ILE A 88 -13.26 13.88 -20.62
N GLN A 89 -13.16 15.16 -20.95
CA GLN A 89 -13.55 15.73 -22.25
C GLN A 89 -12.85 15.04 -23.41
N LYS A 90 -11.56 14.71 -23.24
CA LYS A 90 -10.78 14.01 -24.26
C LYS A 90 -11.24 12.57 -24.50
N TYR A 91 -11.74 11.88 -23.48
CA TYR A 91 -12.01 10.45 -23.54
C TYR A 91 -13.50 10.06 -23.47
N GLU A 92 -14.41 10.95 -23.05
CA GLU A 92 -15.82 10.64 -22.81
C GLU A 92 -16.57 10.08 -24.04
N ASN A 93 -16.17 10.51 -25.25
CA ASN A 93 -16.78 10.04 -26.49
C ASN A 93 -16.29 8.65 -26.94
N THR A 94 -15.19 8.17 -26.37
CA THR A 94 -14.53 6.92 -26.80
C THR A 94 -14.40 5.89 -25.68
N HIS A 95 -14.50 6.34 -24.43
CA HIS A 95 -14.30 5.52 -23.25
C HIS A 95 -15.47 5.70 -22.29
N LYS A 96 -15.69 4.67 -21.48
CA LYS A 96 -16.42 4.80 -20.23
C LYS A 96 -15.51 5.41 -19.17
N ILE A 97 -15.99 6.46 -18.51
CA ILE A 97 -15.19 7.20 -17.52
C ILE A 97 -15.43 6.65 -16.11
N VAL A 98 -14.33 6.39 -15.40
CA VAL A 98 -14.29 6.03 -13.98
C VAL A 98 -13.28 6.93 -13.28
N LEU A 99 -13.71 7.70 -12.28
CA LEU A 99 -12.86 8.52 -11.42
C LEU A 99 -12.79 7.89 -10.03
N ALA A 100 -11.60 7.62 -9.51
CA ALA A 100 -11.39 7.06 -8.19
C ALA A 100 -10.37 7.85 -7.39
N GLY A 101 -10.44 7.76 -6.06
CA GLY A 101 -9.39 8.25 -5.16
C GLY A 101 -9.91 9.08 -4.00
N ASP A 102 -8.99 9.73 -3.30
CA ASP A 102 -9.30 10.66 -2.21
C ASP A 102 -9.53 12.05 -2.81
N LEU A 103 -10.81 12.43 -2.86
CA LEU A 103 -11.25 13.69 -3.45
C LEU A 103 -11.20 14.86 -2.46
N ASN A 104 -10.91 14.62 -1.18
CA ASN A 104 -10.82 15.67 -0.14
C ASN A 104 -12.00 16.66 -0.12
N GLY A 105 -13.19 16.18 -0.48
CA GLY A 105 -14.45 16.92 -0.47
C GLY A 105 -15.62 15.95 -0.40
N THR A 106 -16.76 16.38 0.14
CA THR A 106 -17.95 15.53 0.26
C THR A 106 -19.05 15.86 -0.75
N LEU A 107 -19.68 14.81 -1.28
CA LEU A 107 -20.87 14.91 -2.12
C LEU A 107 -22.17 15.14 -1.34
N GLN A 108 -22.14 15.03 0.00
CA GLN A 108 -23.33 15.25 0.84
C GLN A 108 -23.67 16.74 0.98
N THR A 109 -24.95 17.09 0.87
CA THR A 109 -25.43 18.48 0.90
C THR A 109 -25.45 19.10 2.30
N SER A 110 -25.52 18.26 3.34
CA SER A 110 -25.62 18.68 4.75
C SER A 110 -24.35 19.36 5.29
N ARG A 111 -23.22 19.24 4.60
CA ARG A 111 -21.92 19.80 4.98
C ARG A 111 -21.33 20.52 3.78
N ALA A 112 -21.33 21.85 3.77
CA ALA A 112 -20.95 22.64 2.60
C ALA A 112 -19.80 23.59 2.89
N ASN A 113 -18.57 23.06 2.95
CA ASN A 113 -17.39 23.92 2.77
C ASN A 113 -17.19 24.25 1.27
N LYS A 114 -16.17 25.06 0.95
CA LYS A 114 -15.90 25.46 -0.44
C LYS A 114 -15.54 24.30 -1.37
N HIS A 115 -14.67 23.37 -0.94
CA HIS A 115 -14.30 22.20 -1.77
C HIS A 115 -15.51 21.27 -1.98
N ASP A 116 -16.35 21.08 -0.96
CA ASP A 116 -17.58 20.29 -1.06
C ASP A 116 -18.52 20.88 -2.13
N LYS A 117 -18.68 22.21 -2.18
CA LYS A 117 -19.49 22.90 -3.20
C LYS A 117 -18.88 22.75 -4.60
N ILE A 118 -17.59 23.00 -4.73
CA ILE A 118 -16.85 22.90 -5.99
C ILE A 118 -16.91 21.47 -6.52
N LEU A 119 -16.65 20.48 -5.68
CA LEU A 119 -16.68 19.06 -6.06
C LEU A 119 -18.06 18.65 -6.53
N ARG A 120 -19.13 19.01 -5.79
CA ARG A 120 -20.50 18.70 -6.19
C ARG A 120 -20.87 19.32 -7.53
N GLN A 121 -20.52 20.60 -7.72
CA GLN A 121 -20.73 21.28 -8.99
C GLN A 121 -20.00 20.55 -10.12
N PHE A 122 -18.70 20.30 -9.96
CA PHE A 122 -17.90 19.56 -10.92
C PHE A 122 -18.51 18.19 -11.26
N THR A 123 -18.86 17.38 -10.25
CA THR A 123 -19.45 16.06 -10.49
C THR A 123 -20.80 16.15 -11.21
N GLY A 124 -21.59 17.19 -10.96
CA GLY A 124 -22.82 17.45 -11.69
C GLY A 124 -22.55 17.81 -13.16
N ASP A 125 -21.61 18.73 -13.38
CA ASP A 125 -21.26 19.23 -14.71
C ASP A 125 -20.72 18.11 -15.63
N VAL A 126 -19.92 17.18 -15.09
CA VAL A 126 -19.36 16.04 -15.85
C VAL A 126 -20.16 14.74 -15.69
N ASN A 127 -21.35 14.79 -15.09
CA ASN A 127 -22.26 13.66 -14.87
C ASN A 127 -21.64 12.45 -14.12
N LEU A 128 -20.81 12.70 -13.11
CA LEU A 128 -20.20 11.67 -12.27
C LEU A 128 -21.09 11.30 -11.09
N THR A 129 -21.27 9.99 -10.86
CA THR A 129 -22.08 9.45 -9.76
C THR A 129 -21.49 8.17 -9.19
N THR A 130 -21.88 7.79 -7.97
CA THR A 130 -21.54 6.48 -7.38
C THR A 130 -22.30 5.33 -8.05
N GLY A 131 -23.34 5.64 -8.82
CA GLY A 131 -24.18 4.68 -9.54
C GLY A 131 -25.22 3.97 -8.68
N VAL A 132 -25.01 3.93 -7.36
CA VAL A 132 -25.91 3.34 -6.37
C VAL A 132 -25.96 4.19 -5.10
N GLU A 133 -27.02 4.03 -4.31
CA GLU A 133 -27.11 4.58 -2.96
C GLU A 133 -26.14 3.86 -2.03
N ILE A 134 -25.53 4.60 -1.10
CA ILE A 134 -24.50 4.11 -0.20
C ILE A 134 -25.01 4.17 1.24
N GLU A 135 -25.09 3.00 1.90
CA GLU A 135 -25.55 2.91 3.29
C GLU A 135 -24.50 3.36 4.32
N ASN A 136 -23.23 2.92 4.17
CA ASN A 136 -22.12 3.35 5.01
C ASN A 136 -21.33 4.45 4.32
N THR A 137 -21.28 5.64 4.92
CA THR A 137 -20.70 6.81 4.26
C THR A 137 -19.27 7.11 4.68
N HIS A 138 -18.72 6.52 5.74
CA HIS A 138 -17.44 7.00 6.27
C HIS A 138 -16.23 6.29 5.66
N THR A 139 -15.40 7.05 4.93
CA THR A 139 -14.17 6.56 4.32
C THR A 139 -12.91 7.01 5.06
N PHE A 140 -12.98 8.11 5.81
CA PHE A 140 -11.90 8.64 6.64
C PHE A 140 -12.31 8.74 8.12
N PHE A 141 -11.38 8.45 9.01
CA PHE A 141 -11.55 8.50 10.46
C PHE A 141 -10.36 9.19 11.13
N HIS A 142 -10.61 10.22 11.94
CA HIS A 142 -9.56 10.87 12.74
C HIS A 142 -8.76 9.84 13.53
N HIS A 143 -7.46 10.06 13.67
CA HIS A 143 -6.65 9.25 14.58
C HIS A 143 -7.16 9.24 16.04
N ALA A 144 -7.83 10.32 16.47
CA ALA A 144 -8.44 10.45 17.79
C ALA A 144 -9.76 9.66 17.91
N GLY A 145 -10.40 9.30 16.78
CA GLY A 145 -11.67 8.58 16.75
C GLY A 145 -12.91 9.48 16.91
N ASN A 146 -12.72 10.79 17.01
CA ASN A 146 -13.78 11.75 17.36
C ASN A 146 -14.63 12.16 16.14
N SER A 147 -14.18 11.83 14.94
CA SER A 147 -14.61 12.49 13.71
C SER A 147 -14.42 11.57 12.51
N SER A 148 -15.40 11.57 11.60
CA SER A 148 -15.39 10.76 10.37
C SER A 148 -16.04 11.49 9.19
N SER A 149 -15.58 11.19 7.98
CA SER A 149 -16.08 11.80 6.74
C SER A 149 -16.04 10.84 5.55
N GLN A 150 -16.88 11.11 4.55
CA GLN A 150 -16.77 10.54 3.21
C GLN A 150 -15.98 11.49 2.32
N ILE A 151 -14.76 11.09 1.94
CA ILE A 151 -13.90 11.87 1.04
C ILE A 151 -13.24 11.01 -0.04
N ASP A 152 -13.13 9.70 0.18
CA ASP A 152 -12.74 8.73 -0.83
C ASP A 152 -13.96 8.25 -1.65
N TYR A 153 -13.84 8.26 -2.99
CA TYR A 153 -14.92 7.88 -3.91
C TYR A 153 -14.44 7.03 -5.06
N ILE A 154 -15.37 6.24 -5.63
CA ILE A 154 -15.29 5.75 -7.01
C ILE A 154 -16.55 6.24 -7.72
N LEU A 155 -16.39 7.06 -8.75
CA LEU A 155 -17.44 7.71 -9.50
C LEU A 155 -17.40 7.27 -10.96
N VAL A 156 -18.55 7.14 -11.59
CA VAL A 156 -18.72 6.73 -12.98
C VAL A 156 -19.64 7.70 -13.71
N GLN A 157 -19.45 7.86 -15.03
CA GLN A 157 -20.44 8.55 -15.87
C GLN A 157 -21.63 7.64 -16.23
N ASP A 158 -21.39 6.35 -16.41
CA ASP A 158 -22.41 5.37 -16.78
C ASP A 158 -22.71 4.43 -15.61
N LYS A 159 -23.83 4.69 -14.92
CA LYS A 159 -24.28 3.88 -13.77
C LYS A 159 -24.48 2.40 -14.11
N ASN A 160 -24.74 2.05 -15.38
CA ASN A 160 -24.97 0.66 -15.79
C ASN A 160 -23.69 -0.20 -15.72
N LEU A 161 -22.53 0.43 -15.54
CA LEU A 161 -21.26 -0.27 -15.33
C LEU A 161 -21.15 -0.86 -13.92
N VAL A 162 -21.87 -0.30 -12.95
CA VAL A 162 -21.71 -0.62 -11.53
C VAL A 162 -22.57 -1.82 -11.17
N ALA A 163 -21.91 -2.92 -10.78
CA ALA A 163 -22.59 -4.11 -10.25
C ALA A 163 -22.71 -4.06 -8.72
N GLU A 164 -21.66 -3.59 -8.04
CA GLU A 164 -21.63 -3.46 -6.58
C GLU A 164 -20.82 -2.20 -6.21
N TYR A 165 -21.26 -1.49 -5.17
CA TYR A 165 -20.47 -0.47 -4.50
C TYR A 165 -20.47 -0.73 -3.00
N LYS A 166 -19.29 -0.77 -2.39
CA LYS A 166 -19.15 -1.05 -0.97
C LYS A 166 -18.00 -0.28 -0.35
N ILE A 167 -18.24 0.25 0.84
CA ILE A 167 -17.19 0.74 1.73
C ILE A 167 -16.90 -0.36 2.74
N GLU A 168 -15.66 -0.83 2.79
CA GLU A 168 -15.27 -1.88 3.73
C GLU A 168 -15.20 -1.32 5.16
N ASP A 169 -15.62 -2.13 6.13
CA ASP A 169 -15.44 -1.79 7.54
C ASP A 169 -13.96 -1.68 7.89
N LYS A 170 -13.64 -0.75 8.81
CA LYS A 170 -12.27 -0.52 9.24
C LYS A 170 -11.68 -1.76 9.90
N SER A 171 -10.87 -2.49 9.14
CA SER A 171 -10.17 -3.68 9.62
C SER A 171 -8.98 -3.32 10.50
N SER A 172 -8.74 -4.12 11.54
CA SER A 172 -7.53 -4.00 12.38
C SER A 172 -6.21 -4.23 11.61
N ALA A 173 -6.27 -4.81 10.42
CA ALA A 173 -5.12 -4.98 9.53
C ALA A 173 -4.82 -3.72 8.70
N ASN A 174 -5.80 -2.83 8.52
CA ASN A 174 -5.63 -1.56 7.85
C ASN A 174 -5.11 -0.53 8.86
N THR A 175 -3.86 -0.10 8.69
CA THR A 175 -3.24 0.91 9.55
C THR A 175 -3.51 2.34 9.11
N SER A 176 -4.20 2.55 7.98
CA SER A 176 -4.56 3.88 7.47
C SER A 176 -5.68 4.52 8.30
N ALA A 177 -5.72 5.86 8.28
CA ALA A 177 -6.88 6.61 8.73
C ALA A 177 -8.10 6.39 7.82
N HIS A 178 -7.85 6.05 6.55
CA HIS A 178 -8.87 5.76 5.54
C HIS A 178 -9.24 4.27 5.50
N THR A 179 -10.45 3.94 5.05
CA THR A 179 -10.89 2.58 4.71
C THR A 179 -11.02 2.37 3.21
N ILE A 180 -11.16 1.11 2.79
CA ILE A 180 -11.21 0.73 1.38
C ILE A 180 -12.59 1.03 0.82
N VAL A 181 -12.61 1.73 -0.32
CA VAL A 181 -13.78 1.84 -1.20
C VAL A 181 -13.63 0.83 -2.32
N LYS A 182 -14.63 -0.03 -2.50
CA LYS A 182 -14.67 -1.09 -3.49
C LYS A 182 -15.85 -0.87 -4.44
N MET A 183 -15.58 -0.95 -5.74
CA MET A 183 -16.61 -0.99 -6.77
C MET A 183 -16.37 -2.21 -7.66
N GLU A 184 -17.42 -2.98 -7.92
CA GLU A 184 -17.42 -4.03 -8.93
C GLU A 184 -17.99 -3.47 -10.24
N ILE A 185 -17.20 -3.56 -11.31
CA ILE A 185 -17.57 -3.06 -12.63
C ILE A 185 -17.72 -4.23 -13.59
N THR A 186 -18.84 -4.27 -14.32
CA THR A 186 -19.06 -5.26 -15.37
C THR A 186 -18.70 -4.67 -16.73
N CYS A 187 -17.74 -5.29 -17.42
CA CYS A 187 -17.41 -4.94 -18.78
C CYS A 187 -17.05 -6.20 -19.60
N GLN A 188 -17.35 -6.16 -20.89
CA GLN A 188 -16.94 -7.19 -21.80
C GLN A 188 -15.52 -6.91 -22.27
N MET A 189 -14.59 -7.84 -22.02
CA MET A 189 -13.21 -7.70 -22.46
C MET A 189 -13.09 -8.07 -23.93
N THR A 190 -12.44 -7.23 -24.74
CA THR A 190 -12.12 -7.64 -26.12
C THR A 190 -11.09 -8.76 -26.07
N ASN A 191 -11.35 -9.85 -26.79
CA ASN A 191 -10.34 -10.88 -27.07
C ASN A 191 -9.35 -10.37 -28.13
N THR A 192 -8.72 -9.23 -27.88
CA THR A 192 -7.47 -8.91 -28.57
C THR A 192 -6.47 -9.98 -28.15
N ARG A 193 -6.28 -10.97 -29.03
CA ARG A 193 -5.08 -11.81 -29.08
C ARG A 193 -3.92 -10.86 -29.40
N TYR A 194 -3.51 -10.06 -28.41
CA TYR A 194 -2.17 -9.50 -28.44
C TYR A 194 -1.28 -10.73 -28.51
N SER A 195 -0.66 -10.95 -29.68
CA SER A 195 0.36 -11.97 -29.86
C SER A 195 1.23 -11.90 -28.61
N SER A 196 1.28 -13.01 -27.89
CA SER A 196 1.97 -13.12 -26.62
C SER A 196 3.33 -12.45 -26.81
N LYS A 197 3.47 -11.22 -26.29
CA LYS A 197 4.73 -10.49 -26.34
C LYS A 197 5.74 -11.47 -25.81
N LYS A 198 6.68 -11.88 -26.68
CA LYS A 198 7.79 -12.79 -26.41
C LYS A 198 8.07 -12.77 -24.93
N ASN A 199 7.82 -13.89 -24.23
CA ASN A 199 8.07 -14.06 -22.80
C ASN A 199 9.18 -13.12 -22.36
N ASN A 200 8.80 -11.96 -21.80
CA ASN A 200 9.73 -11.08 -21.13
C ASN A 200 10.05 -11.85 -19.85
N LYS A 201 10.87 -12.91 -19.97
CA LYS A 201 11.56 -13.52 -18.85
C LYS A 201 12.11 -12.34 -18.08
N ALA A 202 11.60 -12.12 -16.87
CA ALA A 202 11.97 -10.99 -16.05
C ALA A 202 13.48 -10.85 -16.16
N LYS A 203 13.96 -9.72 -16.70
CA LYS A 203 15.40 -9.51 -16.90
C LYS A 203 16.02 -9.68 -15.52
N PHE A 204 16.81 -10.73 -15.35
CA PHE A 204 17.48 -11.03 -14.09
C PHE A 204 18.33 -9.81 -13.75
N LYS A 205 17.93 -9.06 -12.72
CA LYS A 205 18.69 -7.92 -12.24
C LYS A 205 19.75 -8.47 -11.29
N MET A 206 21.02 -8.38 -11.72
CA MET A 206 22.15 -8.81 -10.91
C MET A 206 22.25 -7.96 -9.65
N LEU A 207 22.31 -8.62 -8.48
CA LEU A 207 22.56 -7.96 -7.20
C LEU A 207 24.06 -7.93 -6.95
N TRP A 208 24.76 -6.99 -7.60
CA TRP A 208 26.23 -6.86 -7.54
C TRP A 208 26.81 -6.84 -6.12
N GLU A 209 26.06 -6.32 -5.15
CA GLU A 209 26.44 -6.29 -3.73
C GLU A 209 26.55 -7.66 -3.07
N GLN A 210 25.91 -8.68 -3.65
CA GLN A 210 25.84 -10.04 -3.10
C GLN A 210 26.71 -11.03 -3.88
N ILE A 211 27.38 -10.57 -4.94
CA ILE A 211 28.21 -11.44 -5.77
C ILE A 211 29.50 -11.75 -5.02
N ASP A 212 29.85 -13.04 -4.99
CA ASP A 212 31.20 -13.46 -4.62
C ASP A 212 32.16 -12.99 -5.73
N LYS A 213 32.96 -11.96 -5.42
CA LYS A 213 33.88 -11.33 -6.36
C LYS A 213 34.94 -12.30 -6.88
N GLU A 214 35.39 -13.22 -6.03
CA GLU A 214 36.44 -14.17 -6.38
C GLU A 214 35.89 -15.22 -7.35
N SER A 215 34.72 -15.79 -7.02
CA SER A 215 34.00 -16.68 -7.93
C SER A 215 33.67 -16.01 -9.27
N TYR A 216 33.26 -14.73 -9.25
CA TYR A 216 32.93 -13.98 -10.45
C TYR A 216 34.15 -13.75 -11.35
N ASN A 217 35.27 -13.32 -10.77
CA ASN A 217 36.51 -13.09 -11.49
C ASN A 217 37.04 -14.40 -12.11
N ASN A 218 37.01 -15.50 -11.36
CA ASN A 218 37.41 -16.81 -11.85
C ASN A 218 36.53 -17.27 -13.03
N ALA A 219 35.21 -17.07 -12.94
CA ALA A 219 34.28 -17.41 -14.01
C ALA A 219 34.50 -16.56 -15.28
N ILE A 220 34.85 -15.28 -15.13
CA ILE A 220 35.19 -14.41 -16.28
C ILE A 220 36.49 -14.85 -16.92
N GLN A 221 37.54 -15.09 -16.12
CA GLN A 221 38.87 -15.45 -16.64
C GLN A 221 38.83 -16.75 -17.47
N GLN A 222 38.00 -17.71 -17.08
CA GLN A 222 37.79 -18.93 -17.86
C GLN A 222 37.15 -18.68 -19.23
N ASP A 223 36.25 -17.71 -19.31
CA ASP A 223 35.44 -17.44 -20.50
C ASP A 223 36.04 -16.30 -21.38
N ILE A 224 36.96 -15.47 -20.86
CA ILE A 224 37.61 -14.37 -21.60
C ILE A 224 38.47 -14.87 -22.77
N ASN A 225 39.17 -15.97 -22.57
CA ASN A 225 40.03 -16.56 -23.60
C ASN A 225 39.23 -17.01 -24.84
N LEU A 226 37.93 -17.29 -24.69
CA LEU A 226 37.04 -17.63 -25.80
C LEU A 226 36.61 -16.41 -26.61
N ILE A 227 36.64 -15.21 -26.01
CA ILE A 227 36.25 -13.95 -26.67
C ILE A 227 37.39 -13.46 -27.57
N GLU A 228 38.64 -13.61 -27.15
CA GLU A 228 39.83 -13.18 -27.91
C GLU A 228 40.02 -13.92 -29.24
N GLN A 229 39.38 -15.09 -29.41
CA GLN A 229 39.48 -15.90 -30.62
C GLN A 229 38.50 -15.48 -31.73
N GLU A 230 37.47 -14.71 -31.40
CA GLU A 230 36.47 -14.25 -32.37
C GLU A 230 36.99 -13.02 -33.13
N LYS A 231 36.72 -12.90 -34.43
CA LYS A 231 37.23 -11.78 -35.25
C LYS A 231 36.20 -10.68 -35.48
N ASP A 232 34.91 -10.99 -35.37
CA ASP A 232 33.83 -10.03 -35.53
C ASP A 232 33.52 -9.31 -34.19
N VAL A 233 33.67 -7.99 -34.19
CA VAL A 233 33.45 -7.12 -33.01
C VAL A 233 32.02 -7.24 -32.45
N ASN A 234 31.00 -7.38 -33.30
CA ASN A 234 29.62 -7.50 -32.83
C ASN A 234 29.38 -8.85 -32.15
N ILE A 235 30.01 -9.91 -32.65
CA ILE A 235 29.95 -11.24 -32.06
C ILE A 235 30.71 -11.24 -30.73
N GLN A 236 31.93 -10.67 -30.69
CA GLN A 236 32.70 -10.51 -29.46
C GLN A 236 31.90 -9.79 -28.36
N LEU A 237 31.24 -8.68 -28.69
CA LEU A 237 30.49 -7.89 -27.72
C LEU A 237 29.27 -8.65 -27.18
N LYS A 238 28.60 -9.42 -28.05
CA LYS A 238 27.50 -10.30 -27.64
C LYS A 238 27.99 -11.42 -26.71
N VAL A 239 29.08 -12.09 -27.07
CA VAL A 239 29.68 -13.16 -26.25
C VAL A 239 30.13 -12.61 -24.90
N LEU A 240 30.77 -11.43 -24.87
CA LEU A 240 31.14 -10.75 -23.63
C LEU A 240 29.93 -10.48 -22.74
N MET A 241 28.85 -9.93 -23.29
CA MET A 241 27.63 -9.68 -22.51
C MET A 241 27.01 -10.97 -21.96
N GLU A 242 27.01 -12.07 -22.73
CA GLU A 242 26.51 -13.37 -22.29
C GLU A 242 27.39 -13.96 -21.19
N THR A 243 28.72 -13.89 -21.34
CA THR A 243 29.72 -14.32 -20.36
C THR A 243 29.57 -13.58 -19.04
N LEU A 244 29.52 -12.25 -19.05
CA LEU A 244 29.35 -11.43 -17.85
C LEU A 244 28.03 -11.77 -17.12
N ASN A 245 26.94 -11.95 -17.87
CA ASN A 245 25.65 -12.33 -17.28
C ASN A 245 25.67 -13.75 -16.70
N LYS A 246 26.37 -14.69 -17.32
CA LYS A 246 26.49 -16.08 -16.87
C LYS A 246 27.36 -16.20 -15.63
N ALA A 247 28.52 -15.54 -15.62
CA ALA A 247 29.40 -15.42 -14.47
C ALA A 247 28.67 -14.77 -13.27
N GLY A 248 27.92 -13.71 -13.55
CA GLY A 248 27.07 -13.02 -12.56
C GLY A 248 26.06 -13.96 -11.91
N LYS A 249 25.32 -14.74 -12.71
CA LYS A 249 24.33 -15.71 -12.18
C LYS A 249 24.96 -16.83 -11.37
N ARG A 250 26.12 -17.34 -11.79
CA ARG A 250 26.84 -18.42 -11.08
C ARG A 250 27.40 -17.97 -9.74
N SER A 251 27.75 -16.69 -9.63
CA SER A 251 28.44 -16.12 -8.47
C SER A 251 27.51 -15.47 -7.45
N VAL A 252 26.18 -15.52 -7.68
CA VAL A 252 25.20 -15.17 -6.65
C VAL A 252 25.05 -16.37 -5.70
N PRO A 253 25.31 -16.21 -4.39
CA PRO A 253 25.18 -17.30 -3.44
C PRO A 253 23.74 -17.83 -3.42
N THR A 254 23.60 -19.17 -3.51
CA THR A 254 22.30 -19.87 -3.59
C THR A 254 21.45 -19.67 -2.34
N LYS A 255 22.09 -19.35 -1.21
CA LYS A 255 21.44 -18.95 0.03
C LYS A 255 21.70 -17.46 0.24
N LEU A 256 20.64 -16.66 0.17
CA LEU A 256 20.68 -15.27 0.63
C LEU A 256 21.24 -15.27 2.06
N LEU A 257 22.37 -14.59 2.26
CA LEU A 257 22.88 -14.28 3.59
C LEU A 257 21.78 -13.47 4.28
N GLN A 258 20.97 -14.14 5.09
CA GLN A 258 19.99 -13.48 5.93
C GLN A 258 20.76 -12.67 6.95
N THR A 259 21.01 -11.41 6.64
CA THR A 259 21.46 -10.45 7.64
C THR A 259 20.36 -10.41 8.69
N LYS A 260 20.59 -11.07 9.84
CA LYS A 260 19.68 -11.02 10.98
C LYS A 260 19.61 -9.56 11.38
N GLY A 261 18.54 -8.89 10.96
CA GLY A 261 18.31 -7.49 11.29
C GLY A 261 18.34 -7.33 12.82
N PRO A 262 18.69 -6.14 13.32
CA PRO A 262 18.71 -5.89 14.75
C PRO A 262 17.35 -6.26 15.34
N LYS A 263 17.36 -7.20 16.30
CA LYS A 263 16.15 -7.60 17.04
C LYS A 263 15.71 -6.40 17.87
N TRP A 264 14.46 -5.98 17.69
CA TRP A 264 13.87 -4.99 18.58
C TRP A 264 13.86 -5.55 20.00
N LYS A 265 14.34 -4.75 20.96
CA LYS A 265 14.36 -5.08 22.39
C LYS A 265 13.24 -4.27 23.04
N ALA A 266 12.24 -4.95 23.60
CA ALA A 266 11.15 -4.32 24.34
C ALA A 266 11.69 -3.57 25.58
N SER A 267 11.13 -2.40 25.89
CA SER A 267 11.45 -1.72 27.14
C SER A 267 10.94 -2.50 28.38
N PRO A 268 11.43 -2.16 29.59
CA PRO A 268 10.87 -2.69 30.84
C PRO A 268 9.35 -2.49 30.95
N GLU A 269 8.82 -1.35 30.50
CA GLU A 269 7.38 -1.05 30.56
C GLU A 269 6.56 -1.98 29.65
N VAL A 270 7.03 -2.21 28.41
CA VAL A 270 6.40 -3.19 27.53
C VAL A 270 6.48 -4.59 28.12
N LEU A 271 7.60 -4.96 28.75
CA LEU A 271 7.76 -6.26 29.39
C LEU A 271 6.79 -6.45 30.57
N ILE A 272 6.53 -5.39 31.36
CA ILE A 272 5.53 -5.40 32.43
C ILE A 272 4.14 -5.66 31.87
N ILE A 273 3.73 -4.92 30.83
CA ILE A 273 2.41 -5.11 30.20
C ILE A 273 2.30 -6.52 29.57
N LEU A 274 3.39 -7.01 28.97
CA LEU A 274 3.45 -8.35 28.40
C LEU A 274 3.29 -9.43 29.49
N LYS A 275 3.91 -9.24 30.65
CA LYS A 275 3.76 -10.13 31.82
C LYS A 275 2.31 -10.13 32.33
N SER A 276 1.72 -8.95 32.48
CA SER A 276 0.29 -8.78 32.83
C SER A 276 -0.63 -9.53 31.84
N CYS A 277 -0.41 -9.35 30.53
CA CYS A 277 -1.14 -10.09 29.50
C CYS A 277 -1.03 -11.62 29.64
N ARG A 278 0.15 -12.13 30.01
CA ARG A 278 0.37 -13.57 30.22
C ARG A 278 -0.35 -14.09 31.46
N GLU A 279 -0.34 -13.33 32.55
CA GLU A 279 -1.02 -13.70 33.80
C GLU A 279 -2.53 -13.73 33.61
N ILE A 280 -3.12 -12.71 32.96
CA ILE A 280 -4.55 -12.67 32.64
C ILE A 280 -4.91 -13.83 31.70
N TYR A 281 -4.07 -14.09 30.69
CA TYR A 281 -4.30 -15.20 29.76
C TYR A 281 -4.29 -16.55 30.47
N LYS A 282 -3.35 -16.78 31.40
CA LYS A 282 -3.27 -18.02 32.19
C LYS A 282 -4.54 -18.20 33.03
N LYS A 283 -4.97 -17.17 33.75
CA LYS A 283 -6.24 -17.21 34.52
C LYS A 283 -7.45 -17.50 33.61
N TRP A 284 -7.51 -16.86 32.44
CA TRP A 284 -8.58 -17.10 31.46
C TRP A 284 -8.52 -18.52 30.85
N GLN A 285 -7.31 -19.08 30.70
CA GLN A 285 -7.09 -20.44 30.24
C GLN A 285 -7.53 -21.47 31.28
N ASP A 286 -7.20 -21.25 32.55
CA ASP A 286 -7.52 -22.17 33.65
C ASP A 286 -9.04 -22.35 33.83
N ILE A 287 -9.85 -21.37 33.43
CA ILE A 287 -11.33 -21.44 33.45
C ILE A 287 -11.95 -21.89 32.11
N GLY A 288 -11.16 -22.40 31.15
CA GLY A 288 -11.67 -22.95 29.89
C GLY A 288 -11.91 -21.93 28.76
N LYS A 289 -11.39 -20.70 28.86
CA LYS A 289 -11.46 -19.65 27.82
C LYS A 289 -12.88 -19.23 27.34
N PRO A 290 -13.87 -19.03 28.23
CA PRO A 290 -15.18 -18.51 27.85
C PRO A 290 -15.07 -17.14 27.16
N LYS A 291 -15.77 -16.95 26.04
CA LYS A 291 -15.65 -15.76 25.17
C LYS A 291 -16.13 -14.46 25.81
N GLU A 292 -17.15 -14.52 26.65
CA GLU A 292 -17.84 -13.35 27.24
C GLU A 292 -17.44 -13.08 28.70
N HIS A 293 -16.41 -13.78 29.18
CA HIS A 293 -15.96 -13.64 30.56
C HIS A 293 -15.13 -12.35 30.76
N HIS A 294 -15.19 -11.77 31.96
CA HIS A 294 -14.51 -10.51 32.28
C HIS A 294 -12.99 -10.56 31.98
N LEU A 295 -12.33 -11.70 32.25
CA LEU A 295 -10.91 -11.90 31.91
C LEU A 295 -10.60 -11.81 30.41
N ALA A 296 -11.53 -12.17 29.52
CA ALA A 296 -11.35 -12.02 28.07
C ALA A 296 -11.40 -10.54 27.65
N ILE A 297 -12.29 -9.75 28.28
CA ILE A 297 -12.41 -8.31 28.09
C ILE A 297 -11.18 -7.59 28.64
N GLU A 298 -10.75 -7.96 29.85
CA GLU A 298 -9.55 -7.44 30.50
C GLU A 298 -8.29 -7.72 29.65
N LEU A 299 -8.12 -8.96 29.18
CA LEU A 299 -7.02 -9.32 28.28
C LEU A 299 -7.05 -8.51 26.98
N ARG A 300 -8.23 -8.23 26.43
CA ARG A 300 -8.39 -7.41 25.22
C ARG A 300 -7.93 -5.97 25.48
N ASN A 301 -8.29 -5.40 26.62
CA ASN A 301 -7.89 -4.05 27.03
C ASN A 301 -6.39 -3.98 27.30
N GLU A 302 -5.81 -4.95 28.00
CA GLU A 302 -4.38 -4.99 28.28
C GLU A 302 -3.55 -5.17 27.00
N LYS A 303 -4.04 -5.97 26.04
CA LYS A 303 -3.45 -6.05 24.69
C LYS A 303 -3.54 -4.75 23.91
N LYS A 304 -4.59 -3.93 24.10
CA LYS A 304 -4.66 -2.59 23.50
C LYS A 304 -3.58 -1.69 24.09
N LYS A 305 -3.38 -1.68 25.42
CA LYS A 305 -2.29 -0.95 26.07
C LYS A 305 -0.92 -1.40 25.56
N LEU A 306 -0.70 -2.71 25.45
CA LEU A 306 0.54 -3.28 24.90
C LEU A 306 0.85 -2.73 23.50
N ARG A 307 -0.14 -2.78 22.59
CA ARG A 307 0.03 -2.26 21.22
C ARG A 307 0.29 -0.77 21.20
N SER A 308 -0.40 0.00 22.03
CA SER A 308 -0.20 1.45 22.15
C SER A 308 1.25 1.75 22.55
N LYS A 309 1.74 1.09 23.61
CA LYS A 309 3.10 1.30 24.11
C LYS A 309 4.17 0.84 23.12
N GLN A 310 3.97 -0.30 22.46
CA GLN A 310 4.86 -0.76 21.40
C GLN A 310 4.96 0.26 20.26
N ARG A 311 3.84 0.84 19.81
CA ARG A 311 3.87 1.88 18.76
C ARG A 311 4.64 3.12 19.21
N ALA A 312 4.44 3.57 20.45
CA ALA A 312 5.16 4.71 21.01
C ALA A 312 6.68 4.45 21.04
N GLU A 313 7.11 3.27 21.51
CA GLU A 313 8.54 2.89 21.50
C GLU A 313 9.11 2.76 20.09
N TYR A 314 8.35 2.21 19.15
CA TYR A 314 8.78 2.15 17.75
C TYR A 314 8.92 3.55 17.15
N ALA A 315 8.06 4.51 17.51
CA ALA A 315 8.20 5.89 17.09
C ALA A 315 9.50 6.51 17.64
N ILE A 316 9.81 6.29 18.93
CA ILE A 316 11.03 6.79 19.58
C ILE A 316 12.30 6.13 18.99
N ASP A 317 12.32 4.80 18.80
CA ASP A 317 13.45 4.09 18.16
C ASP A 317 13.68 4.62 16.74
N ARG A 318 12.58 4.90 16.01
CA ARG A 318 12.65 5.45 14.67
C ARG A 318 13.22 6.88 14.66
N GLN A 319 12.76 7.75 15.57
CA GLN A 319 13.31 9.11 15.75
C GLN A 319 14.79 9.08 16.13
N THR A 320 15.18 8.23 17.08
CA THR A 320 16.57 8.06 17.50
C THR A 320 17.45 7.63 16.33
N PHE A 321 16.97 6.67 15.54
CA PHE A 321 17.68 6.19 14.35
C PHE A 321 17.79 7.26 13.27
N TYR A 322 16.78 8.11 13.09
CA TYR A 322 16.88 9.27 12.19
C TYR A 322 17.92 10.27 12.65
N LYS A 323 17.97 10.60 13.94
CA LYS A 323 18.98 11.49 14.50
C LYS A 323 20.39 10.96 14.23
N GLN A 324 20.63 9.67 14.49
CA GLN A 324 21.91 9.01 14.18
C GLN A 324 22.29 9.09 12.70
N MET A 325 21.32 8.97 11.79
CA MET A 325 21.56 9.07 10.35
C MET A 325 21.94 10.49 9.92
N ILE A 326 21.40 11.51 10.57
CA ILE A 326 21.70 12.91 10.28
C ILE A 326 23.09 13.27 10.82
N ASP A 327 23.37 12.84 12.05
CA ASP A 327 24.66 13.07 12.70
C ASP A 327 25.80 12.30 11.99
N ASN A 328 25.47 11.17 11.32
CA ASN A 328 26.42 10.36 10.56
C ASN A 328 25.78 9.80 9.27
N PRO A 329 25.71 10.59 8.19
CA PRO A 329 25.11 10.17 6.94
C PRO A 329 25.92 9.03 6.31
N ASN A 330 25.35 7.83 6.31
CA ASN A 330 25.93 6.65 5.68
C ASN A 330 24.87 5.90 4.87
N THR A 331 25.21 5.53 3.64
CA THR A 331 24.36 4.78 2.72
C THR A 331 23.86 3.47 3.36
N GLN A 332 24.66 2.84 4.22
CA GLN A 332 24.25 1.65 4.99
C GLN A 332 23.13 1.96 5.99
N PHE A 333 23.12 3.12 6.64
CA PHE A 333 22.04 3.54 7.54
C PHE A 333 20.74 3.81 6.76
N PHE A 334 20.85 4.44 5.59
CA PHE A 334 19.71 4.67 4.69
C PHE A 334 19.08 3.35 4.20
N TYR A 335 19.88 2.38 3.75
CA TYR A 335 19.35 1.07 3.37
C TYR A 335 18.80 0.28 4.57
N ARG A 336 19.40 0.40 5.75
CA ARG A 336 18.82 -0.16 6.99
C ARG A 336 17.45 0.45 7.30
N LEU A 337 17.24 1.75 7.07
CA LEU A 337 15.95 2.42 7.23
C LEU A 337 14.91 1.86 6.26
N ILE A 338 15.24 1.79 4.97
CA ILE A 338 14.36 1.24 3.93
C ILE A 338 14.01 -0.22 4.25
N ASN A 339 15.01 -1.03 4.61
CA ASN A 339 14.81 -2.44 4.93
C ASN A 339 14.03 -2.63 6.23
N ARG A 340 14.17 -1.74 7.23
CA ARG A 340 13.32 -1.71 8.44
C ARG A 340 11.86 -1.40 8.10
N GLY A 341 11.60 -0.48 7.16
CA GLY A 341 10.25 -0.17 6.69
C GLY A 341 9.62 -1.26 5.82
N ARG A 342 10.44 -2.04 5.11
CA ARG A 342 10.00 -3.15 4.24
C ARG A 342 9.86 -4.50 4.96
N SER A 343 10.49 -4.68 6.12
CA SER A 343 10.36 -5.93 6.86
C SER A 343 8.98 -6.02 7.50
N ASN A 344 8.04 -6.67 6.80
CA ASN A 344 6.69 -7.01 7.28
C ASN A 344 6.67 -7.83 8.60
N ASN A 345 7.85 -8.22 9.11
CA ASN A 345 8.04 -9.12 10.23
C ASN A 345 8.46 -8.44 11.55
N ARG A 346 8.53 -7.11 11.64
CA ARG A 346 8.56 -6.46 12.97
C ARG A 346 7.15 -6.42 13.54
N THR A 347 6.70 -7.63 13.88
CA THR A 347 5.65 -7.99 14.83
C THR A 347 5.16 -6.79 15.66
N THR A 348 4.01 -6.24 15.27
CA THR A 348 2.93 -6.20 16.25
C THR A 348 2.83 -7.63 16.77
N THR A 349 3.23 -7.88 18.01
CA THR A 349 3.08 -9.21 18.61
C THR A 349 1.59 -9.45 18.81
N ASN A 350 0.90 -9.82 17.73
CA ASN A 350 -0.43 -10.40 17.76
C ASN A 350 -0.38 -11.81 18.36
N CYS A 351 0.82 -12.31 18.66
CA CYS A 351 1.08 -13.61 19.24
C CYS A 351 1.80 -13.47 20.59
N LEU A 352 1.23 -14.05 21.64
CA LEU A 352 1.91 -14.24 22.93
C LEU A 352 2.74 -15.52 22.83
N LYS A 353 4.03 -15.47 23.18
CA LYS A 353 4.83 -16.69 23.34
C LYS A 353 4.74 -17.17 24.79
N ILE A 354 4.21 -18.37 25.00
CA ILE A 354 4.04 -19.05 26.30
C ILE A 354 4.60 -20.47 26.13
N ASP A 355 5.54 -20.87 26.99
CA ASP A 355 6.15 -22.22 27.00
C ASP A 355 6.69 -22.73 25.65
N GLY A 356 7.23 -21.83 24.84
CA GLY A 356 7.79 -22.16 23.51
C GLY A 356 6.80 -22.03 22.36
N GLU A 357 5.49 -22.00 22.62
CA GLU A 357 4.45 -21.89 21.60
C GLU A 357 3.98 -20.44 21.35
N TYR A 358 3.67 -20.12 20.09
CA TYR A 358 3.14 -18.81 19.69
C TYR A 358 1.60 -18.86 19.61
N ILE A 359 0.93 -18.13 20.50
CA ILE A 359 -0.53 -18.01 20.54
C ILE A 359 -0.95 -16.76 19.78
N CYS A 360 -1.14 -16.88 18.46
CA CYS A 360 -1.58 -15.80 17.59
C CYS A 360 -3.10 -15.55 17.68
N CYS A 361 -3.50 -14.28 17.81
CA CYS A 361 -4.89 -13.87 17.96
C CYS A 361 -5.75 -13.91 16.69
N ILE A 362 -5.25 -14.37 15.55
CA ILE A 362 -6.06 -14.54 14.33
C ILE A 362 -5.70 -15.88 13.70
N LYS A 363 -6.27 -16.96 14.24
CA LYS A 363 -6.29 -18.29 13.59
C LYS A 363 -7.72 -18.71 13.22
N SER A 364 -8.68 -17.78 13.12
CA SER A 364 -10.09 -18.10 12.87
C SER A 364 -10.65 -17.68 11.51
N MET A 365 -9.85 -17.32 10.50
CA MET A 365 -10.40 -17.04 9.15
C MET A 365 -9.68 -17.66 7.95
N GLN A 366 -8.54 -18.35 8.13
CA GLN A 366 -7.87 -19.00 6.98
C GLN A 366 -7.96 -20.53 6.95
N ASN A 367 -8.39 -21.18 8.03
CA ASN A 367 -8.51 -22.65 8.06
C ASN A 367 -9.94 -23.16 7.77
N SER A 368 -10.97 -22.31 7.83
CA SER A 368 -12.34 -22.68 7.47
C SER A 368 -12.56 -22.78 5.95
N ALA A 369 -11.73 -22.11 5.14
CA ALA A 369 -11.80 -22.18 3.68
C ALA A 369 -11.07 -23.40 3.08
N LYS A 370 -10.23 -24.10 3.84
CA LYS A 370 -9.52 -25.32 3.39
C LYS A 370 -10.16 -26.62 3.84
N ALA A 371 -11.10 -26.58 4.79
CA ALA A 371 -11.82 -27.76 5.28
C ALA A 371 -13.13 -28.05 4.51
N LEU A 372 -13.58 -27.14 3.63
CA LEU A 372 -14.81 -27.30 2.83
C LEU A 372 -14.58 -27.88 1.42
N TYR A 373 -13.34 -28.20 1.03
CA TYR A 373 -12.99 -28.83 -0.25
C TYR A 373 -12.23 -30.16 -0.07
N LYS A 374 -12.63 -30.96 0.91
CA LYS A 374 -12.29 -32.39 0.92
C LYS A 374 -13.50 -33.20 1.33
N ARG A 375 -14.09 -33.90 0.36
CA ARG A 375 -14.80 -35.17 0.47
C ARG A 375 -15.31 -35.56 -0.93
N PRO A 376 -15.58 -36.84 -1.12
CA PRO A 376 -14.65 -37.97 -1.28
C PRO A 376 -13.96 -37.96 -2.65
#